data_AF-A0A1L9WNM9-F1
#
_entry.id   AF-A0A1L9WNM9-F1
#
_cell.length_a   1.000
_cell.length_b   1.000
_cell.length_c   1.000
_cell.angle_alpha   90.00
_cell.angle_beta   90.00
_cell.angle_gamma   90.00
#
_symmetry.space_group_name_H-M   'P 1'
#
loop_
_entity.id
_entity.type
_entity.pdbx_description
1 polymer ?
#
loop_
_entity_poly.entity_id
_entity_poly.type
_entity_poly.pdbx_seq_one_letter_code
_entity_poly.pdbx_strand_id
1 'polypeptide(L)'
;MAETTPQESTQPACASFRRFIQDLQAENDLVAIDEEVDPDLELAAITRKVYETEDKAPLFNSLKGRHPNGLFRVLGAPVGASKQPGKRFIRIAKSLGLPSTATGQEIIHKFRAAKHLPQIPPTEVATGPAKEFKLLGDEIDLTALPIPTLHADDGGKFLQTFGMYIVQSPDGAWVNWSITRSMLHGKRTLVGPMIPRQDIGVIRQMWAELGKDCPFALCFGVPPAAIMVSGMPLPKGVNESEYIGALIGGPVEVTRAETNHILVPANAEIVFEGVISRTETAPEGPMAEYPGLIFPGEQKECPLHRIDAITYRRDPILPICVTGRAPEESETVWGLTQAAEVLTLCQQAGLPITMVWNPFESHCLWFVLQVDRAQLRARRTTMEAFSREVGHTVFASKPGYYIPIVYLVGDDIDPTNLRDVIWANATRCQPRDNEYFFDQYPNIGLIPYVSHGAKTGANHVKVVRCCMFASEFSEVPTYKEASYRGNYPREIQDKSLRQQNPTIYSNNVPTPTPDHPRRPLPAPEQDPQPIIVIPWSPLAMWYLGVPSELGYRRPDFNAACPHRNPHPAIIACHSNPREMLAEINAGYHRVDRSCAVFGFLGDDPNKKDMQLYLFPNSFAHVF
;
A
#
# COMPACT_ATOMS: atom_id res chain seq x y z
N MET A 1 6.77 28.63 0.05
CA MET A 1 6.21 27.83 1.17
C MET A 1 4.69 27.83 1.05
N ALA A 2 4.02 26.77 1.54
CA ALA A 2 2.56 26.72 1.59
C ALA A 2 2.05 27.73 2.64
N GLU A 3 1.64 28.92 2.19
CA GLU A 3 1.10 29.96 3.07
C GLU A 3 -0.22 29.49 3.70
N THR A 4 -0.35 29.69 5.00
CA THR A 4 -1.56 29.43 5.82
C THR A 4 -2.15 30.75 6.28
N THR A 5 -3.47 30.83 6.34
CA THR A 5 -4.15 31.92 7.06
C THR A 5 -3.90 31.81 8.58
N PRO A 6 -4.12 32.90 9.36
CA PRO A 6 -4.00 32.84 10.82
C PRO A 6 -4.88 31.75 11.46
N GLN A 7 -6.08 31.53 10.94
CA GLN A 7 -6.99 30.48 11.41
C GLN A 7 -6.45 29.07 11.11
N GLU A 8 -5.86 28.84 9.94
CA GLU A 8 -5.29 27.54 9.61
C GLU A 8 -4.01 27.22 10.37
N SER A 9 -3.25 28.25 10.76
CA SER A 9 -2.02 28.07 11.53
C SER A 9 -2.24 27.41 12.89
N THR A 10 -3.47 27.49 13.43
CA THR A 10 -3.88 26.89 14.70
C THR A 10 -4.66 25.58 14.53
N GLN A 11 -5.03 25.22 13.30
CA GLN A 11 -5.73 23.97 13.00
C GLN A 11 -4.75 22.78 12.95
N PRO A 12 -5.21 21.56 13.29
CA PRO A 12 -4.41 20.35 13.08
C PRO A 12 -4.27 20.02 11.58
N ALA A 13 -3.20 19.29 11.22
CA ALA A 13 -2.94 18.87 9.85
C ALA A 13 -4.13 18.14 9.19
N CYS A 14 -4.88 17.33 9.93
CA CYS A 14 -6.05 16.62 9.42
C CYS A 14 -7.19 17.53 8.95
N ALA A 15 -7.23 18.80 9.40
CA ALA A 15 -8.26 19.78 9.08
C ALA A 15 -7.83 20.84 8.03
N SER A 16 -6.53 20.97 7.73
CA SER A 16 -6.02 21.93 6.73
C SER A 16 -4.91 21.33 5.89
N PHE A 17 -5.09 21.34 4.57
CA PHE A 17 -4.12 20.83 3.60
C PHE A 17 -2.80 21.62 3.63
N ARG A 18 -2.87 22.95 3.78
CA ARG A 18 -1.68 23.81 3.89
C ARG A 18 -0.90 23.52 5.17
N ARG A 19 -1.59 23.31 6.29
CA ARG A 19 -0.95 22.89 7.55
C ARG A 19 -0.30 21.52 7.42
N PHE A 20 -0.97 20.57 6.76
CA PHE A 20 -0.42 19.24 6.50
C PHE A 20 0.89 19.29 5.72
N ILE A 21 0.98 20.11 4.67
CA ILE A 21 2.22 20.31 3.90
C ILE A 21 3.33 20.89 4.78
N GLN A 22 3.02 21.90 5.61
CA GLN A 22 3.99 22.48 6.56
C GLN A 22 4.51 21.44 7.56
N ASP A 23 3.63 20.59 8.07
CA ASP A 23 3.97 19.52 9.00
C ASP A 23 4.87 18.45 8.35
N LEU A 24 4.58 18.06 7.10
CA LEU A 24 5.46 17.13 6.36
C LEU A 24 6.84 17.74 6.13
N GLN A 25 6.91 19.02 5.79
CA GLN A 25 8.19 19.73 5.63
C GLN A 25 8.96 19.79 6.95
N ALA A 26 8.30 20.11 8.07
CA ALA A 26 8.91 20.18 9.39
C ALA A 26 9.44 18.82 9.87
N GLU A 27 8.78 17.72 9.47
CA GLU A 27 9.23 16.35 9.75
C GLU A 27 10.08 15.73 8.63
N ASN A 28 10.59 16.56 7.73
CA ASN A 28 11.51 16.14 6.67
C ASN A 28 10.94 15.02 5.77
N ASP A 29 9.62 14.98 5.59
CA ASP A 29 8.91 14.03 4.72
C ASP A 29 8.40 14.67 3.42
N LEU A 30 8.79 15.92 3.17
CA LEU A 30 8.49 16.66 1.94
C LEU A 30 9.77 17.24 1.34
N VAL A 31 9.84 17.26 0.01
CA VAL A 31 10.88 17.93 -0.75
C VAL A 31 10.24 18.98 -1.67
N ALA A 32 10.68 20.23 -1.56
CA ALA A 32 10.29 21.28 -2.49
C ALA A 32 11.18 21.22 -3.73
N ILE A 33 10.57 21.26 -4.91
CA ILE A 33 11.25 21.26 -6.20
C ILE A 33 10.95 22.60 -6.87
N ASP A 34 11.97 23.47 -6.87
CA ASP A 34 11.89 24.82 -7.44
C ASP A 34 12.38 24.90 -8.89
N GLU A 35 13.11 23.88 -9.34
CA GLU A 35 13.46 23.71 -10.75
C GLU A 35 12.20 23.52 -11.60
N GLU A 36 12.22 24.02 -12.84
CA GLU A 36 11.10 23.83 -13.76
C GLU A 36 10.98 22.35 -14.14
N VAL A 37 9.78 21.79 -13.95
CA VAL A 37 9.46 20.40 -14.30
C VAL A 37 8.38 20.37 -15.38
N ASP A 38 8.52 19.46 -16.35
CA ASP A 38 7.53 19.24 -17.40
C ASP A 38 6.32 18.45 -16.84
N PRO A 39 5.08 18.96 -16.93
CA PRO A 39 3.90 18.19 -16.59
C PRO A 39 3.68 16.99 -17.53
N ASP A 40 4.29 16.99 -18.72
CA ASP A 40 4.26 15.85 -19.62
C ASP A 40 5.27 14.78 -19.16
N LEU A 41 4.76 13.77 -18.45
CA LEU A 41 5.48 12.58 -17.95
C LEU A 41 6.55 12.82 -16.87
N GLU A 42 7.36 13.88 -16.94
CA GLU A 42 8.49 14.08 -16.01
C GLU A 42 8.03 14.19 -14.55
N LEU A 43 7.06 15.07 -14.29
CA LEU A 43 6.47 15.23 -12.96
C LEU A 43 5.91 13.91 -12.41
N ALA A 44 5.23 13.16 -13.27
CA ALA A 44 4.60 11.90 -12.90
C ALA A 44 5.64 10.80 -12.67
N ALA A 45 6.71 10.75 -13.46
CA ALA A 45 7.82 9.81 -13.29
C ALA A 45 8.57 10.05 -11.98
N ILE A 46 8.80 11.31 -11.60
CA ILE A 46 9.38 11.67 -10.30
C ILE A 46 8.46 11.16 -9.18
N THR A 47 7.18 11.46 -9.26
CA THR A 47 6.18 11.04 -8.26
C THR A 47 6.05 9.52 -8.20
N ARG A 48 6.10 8.82 -9.34
CA ARG A 48 6.02 7.36 -9.41
C ARG A 48 7.19 6.70 -8.69
N LYS A 49 8.40 7.22 -8.93
CA LYS A 49 9.63 6.78 -8.25
C LYS A 49 9.58 7.03 -6.75
N VAL A 50 8.96 8.12 -6.32
CA VAL A 50 8.76 8.43 -4.89
C VAL A 50 7.96 7.32 -4.21
N TYR A 51 6.85 6.86 -4.79
CA TYR A 51 6.11 5.73 -4.20
C TYR A 51 6.93 4.44 -4.16
N GLU A 52 7.61 4.07 -5.26
CA GLU A 52 8.37 2.82 -5.36
C GLU A 52 9.55 2.75 -4.37
N THR A 53 10.08 3.92 -4.01
CA THR A 53 11.19 4.04 -3.06
C THR A 53 10.75 4.54 -1.68
N GLU A 54 9.44 4.75 -1.48
CA GLU A 54 8.83 5.38 -0.32
C GLU A 54 9.55 6.69 0.09
N ASP A 55 10.02 7.50 -0.88
CA ASP A 55 10.74 8.75 -0.61
C ASP A 55 9.79 9.88 -0.17
N LYS A 56 10.35 11.05 0.13
CA LYS A 56 9.60 12.26 0.53
C LYS A 56 8.62 12.70 -0.56
N ALA A 57 7.47 13.25 -0.14
CA ALA A 57 6.48 13.80 -1.06
C ALA A 57 7.07 15.01 -1.82
N PRO A 58 7.04 15.03 -3.17
CA PRO A 58 7.52 16.16 -3.94
C PRO A 58 6.45 17.26 -4.06
N LEU A 59 6.81 18.48 -3.69
CA LEU A 59 6.04 19.70 -3.97
C LEU A 59 6.70 20.45 -5.12
N PHE A 60 6.10 20.39 -6.29
CA PHE A 60 6.55 21.05 -7.51
C PHE A 60 6.07 22.50 -7.52
N ASN A 61 6.99 23.45 -7.33
CA ASN A 61 6.66 24.88 -7.29
C ASN A 61 6.67 25.52 -8.70
N SER A 62 7.49 24.97 -9.61
CA SER A 62 7.65 25.47 -10.97
C SER A 62 7.30 24.40 -11.99
N LEU A 63 6.24 24.62 -12.76
CA LEU A 63 5.84 23.75 -13.86
C LEU A 63 5.99 24.49 -15.17
N LYS A 64 6.51 23.82 -16.19
CA LYS A 64 6.56 24.36 -17.54
C LYS A 64 5.15 24.73 -18.02
N GLY A 65 5.01 25.95 -18.53
CA GLY A 65 3.72 26.50 -18.97
C GLY A 65 2.85 27.08 -17.85
N ARG A 66 3.25 26.99 -16.58
CA ARG A 66 2.56 27.65 -15.46
C ARG A 66 2.97 29.11 -15.37
N HIS A 67 2.00 30.02 -15.29
CA HIS A 67 2.26 31.42 -14.96
C HIS A 67 2.62 31.59 -13.47
N PRO A 68 3.44 32.58 -13.05
CA PRO A 68 3.87 32.74 -11.65
C PRO A 68 2.76 32.80 -10.59
N ASN A 69 1.55 33.28 -10.96
CA ASN A 69 0.35 33.30 -10.11
C ASN A 69 -0.77 32.40 -10.66
N GLY A 70 -0.44 31.50 -11.59
CA GLY A 70 -1.38 30.63 -12.27
C GLY A 70 -1.69 29.35 -11.49
N LEU A 71 -2.80 28.73 -11.87
CA LEU A 71 -3.13 27.34 -11.58
C LEU A 71 -2.07 26.44 -12.23
N PHE A 72 -1.36 25.58 -11.51
CA PHE A 72 -1.29 25.36 -10.06
C PHE A 72 0.12 24.80 -9.76
N ARG A 73 0.56 24.84 -8.51
CA ARG A 73 1.64 23.97 -8.04
C ARG A 73 1.11 22.54 -7.89
N VAL A 74 1.98 21.54 -7.77
CA VAL A 74 1.55 20.14 -7.63
C VAL A 74 2.20 19.47 -6.42
N LEU A 75 1.41 18.73 -5.65
CA LEU A 75 1.90 17.81 -4.62
C LEU A 75 1.75 16.37 -5.13
N GLY A 76 2.86 15.68 -5.33
CA GLY A 76 2.86 14.24 -5.61
C GLY A 76 2.91 13.41 -4.33
N ALA A 77 2.38 12.18 -4.40
CA ALA A 77 2.37 11.22 -3.28
C ALA A 77 1.85 11.79 -1.94
N PRO A 78 0.70 12.50 -1.94
CA PRO A 78 0.17 13.18 -0.77
C PRO A 78 -0.02 12.25 0.43
N VAL A 79 -0.43 11.00 0.23
CA VAL A 79 -0.60 10.01 1.32
C VAL A 79 0.08 8.66 1.05
N GLY A 80 1.09 8.65 0.17
CA GLY A 80 1.99 7.51 -0.01
C GLY A 80 2.77 7.12 1.26
N ALA A 81 3.36 5.92 1.24
CA ALA A 81 4.22 5.44 2.33
C ALA A 81 5.56 6.20 2.39
N SER A 82 6.23 6.12 3.56
CA SER A 82 7.51 6.77 3.81
C SER A 82 8.58 5.78 4.30
N LYS A 83 9.80 5.92 3.79
CA LYS A 83 10.97 5.15 4.23
C LYS A 83 11.55 5.63 5.57
N GLN A 84 10.97 6.67 6.18
CA GLN A 84 11.44 7.16 7.47
C GLN A 84 11.34 6.06 8.55
N PRO A 85 12.43 5.78 9.29
CA PRO A 85 12.45 4.73 10.30
C PRO A 85 11.32 4.88 11.32
N GLY A 86 10.48 3.85 11.45
CA GLY A 86 9.36 3.82 12.40
C GLY A 86 8.18 4.73 12.05
N LYS A 87 8.16 5.33 10.86
CA LYS A 87 7.16 6.32 10.43
C LYS A 87 6.58 6.03 9.04
N ARG A 88 6.47 4.74 8.67
CA ARG A 88 6.02 4.32 7.33
C ARG A 88 4.69 4.94 6.90
N PHE A 89 3.80 5.17 7.86
CA PHE A 89 2.48 5.73 7.63
C PHE A 89 2.35 7.21 8.02
N ILE A 90 3.46 7.97 8.13
CA ILE A 90 3.45 9.37 8.61
C ILE A 90 2.39 10.24 7.93
N ARG A 91 2.27 10.15 6.60
CA ARG A 91 1.31 10.96 5.83
C ARG A 91 -0.13 10.60 6.19
N ILE A 92 -0.45 9.31 6.20
CA ILE A 92 -1.77 8.78 6.58
C ILE A 92 -2.09 9.14 8.04
N ALA A 93 -1.15 8.95 8.96
CA ALA A 93 -1.31 9.25 10.37
C ALA A 93 -1.65 10.73 10.60
N LYS A 94 -0.91 11.64 9.96
CA LYS A 94 -1.18 13.07 9.99
C LYS A 94 -2.54 13.42 9.40
N SER A 95 -2.95 12.76 8.32
CA SER A 95 -4.27 12.95 7.73
C SER A 95 -5.42 12.59 8.68
N LEU A 96 -5.16 11.75 9.68
CA LEU A 96 -6.13 11.30 10.67
C LEU A 96 -5.94 11.95 12.06
N GLY A 97 -4.98 12.87 12.20
CA GLY A 97 -4.66 13.51 13.48
C GLY A 97 -3.99 12.57 14.48
N LEU A 98 -3.33 11.51 14.00
CA LEU A 98 -2.56 10.56 14.80
C LEU A 98 -1.07 10.99 14.88
N PRO A 99 -0.32 10.50 15.89
CA PRO A 99 1.13 10.67 15.93
C PRO A 99 1.80 10.08 14.69
N SER A 100 2.90 10.68 14.23
CA SER A 100 3.62 10.24 13.02
C SER A 100 4.24 8.84 13.10
N THR A 101 4.31 8.26 14.29
CA THR A 101 4.73 6.88 14.56
C THR A 101 3.57 5.88 14.59
N ALA A 102 2.35 6.31 14.25
CA ALA A 102 1.18 5.45 14.30
C ALA A 102 1.35 4.21 13.39
N THR A 103 0.92 3.08 13.93
CA THR A 103 0.91 1.78 13.29
C THR A 103 -0.31 1.60 12.39
N GLY A 104 -0.27 0.62 11.48
CA GLY A 104 -1.43 0.25 10.66
C GLY A 104 -2.65 -0.13 11.52
N GLN A 105 -2.43 -0.79 12.66
CA GLN A 105 -3.50 -1.12 13.61
C GLN A 105 -4.16 0.12 14.21
N GLU A 106 -3.37 1.11 14.66
CA GLU A 106 -3.91 2.36 15.20
C GLU A 106 -4.70 3.14 14.14
N ILE A 107 -4.25 3.11 12.88
CA ILE A 107 -4.97 3.72 11.75
C ILE A 107 -6.32 3.04 11.51
N ILE A 108 -6.36 1.71 11.42
CA ILE A 108 -7.61 0.95 11.25
C ILE A 108 -8.56 1.20 12.43
N HIS A 109 -8.03 1.22 13.66
CA HIS A 109 -8.82 1.53 14.85
C HIS A 109 -9.35 2.97 14.86
N LYS A 110 -8.58 3.96 14.39
CA LYS A 110 -9.03 5.35 14.29
C LYS A 110 -10.20 5.50 13.32
N PHE A 111 -10.13 4.87 12.15
CA PHE A 111 -11.27 4.83 11.23
C PHE A 111 -12.48 4.17 11.86
N ARG A 112 -12.32 2.99 12.47
CA ARG A 112 -13.44 2.27 13.09
C ARG A 112 -14.08 3.04 14.26
N ALA A 113 -13.26 3.67 15.11
CA ALA A 113 -13.75 4.41 16.27
C ALA A 113 -14.71 5.54 15.87
N ALA A 114 -14.44 6.24 14.75
CA ALA A 114 -15.28 7.33 14.27
C ALA A 114 -16.72 6.89 13.92
N LYS A 115 -16.93 5.63 13.53
CA LYS A 115 -18.27 5.07 13.28
C LYS A 115 -19.16 5.01 14.52
N HIS A 116 -18.55 4.95 15.69
CA HIS A 116 -19.25 4.83 16.97
C HIS A 116 -19.41 6.17 17.68
N LEU A 117 -18.90 7.25 17.07
CA LEU A 117 -19.05 8.60 17.60
C LEU A 117 -20.32 9.27 17.04
N PRO A 118 -20.92 10.20 17.80
CA PRO A 118 -21.97 11.06 17.27
C PRO A 118 -21.47 11.79 16.01
N GLN A 119 -22.31 11.78 14.97
CA GLN A 119 -22.08 12.52 13.74
C GLN A 119 -22.05 14.03 14.04
N ILE A 120 -21.11 14.75 13.42
CA ILE A 120 -20.95 16.21 13.62
C ILE A 120 -21.16 16.92 12.28
N PRO A 121 -22.31 17.57 12.05
CA PRO A 121 -22.61 18.26 10.81
C PRO A 121 -21.57 19.35 10.45
N PRO A 122 -21.36 19.62 9.15
CA PRO A 122 -20.50 20.71 8.73
C PRO A 122 -21.07 22.08 9.15
N THR A 123 -20.20 23.07 9.28
CA THR A 123 -20.59 24.45 9.59
C THR A 123 -20.46 25.31 8.33
N GLU A 124 -21.58 25.88 7.86
CA GLU A 124 -21.56 26.82 6.74
C GLU A 124 -20.93 28.15 7.17
N VAL A 125 -19.92 28.59 6.44
CA VAL A 125 -19.26 29.89 6.60
C VAL A 125 -19.51 30.75 5.36
N ALA A 126 -19.54 32.08 5.54
CA ALA A 126 -19.89 33.00 4.46
C ALA A 126 -18.86 33.05 3.33
N THR A 127 -17.59 32.75 3.63
CA THR A 127 -16.50 32.73 2.67
C THR A 127 -15.36 31.87 3.21
N GLY A 128 -14.33 31.67 2.40
CA GLY A 128 -13.11 30.98 2.81
C GLY A 128 -12.01 31.19 1.77
N PRO A 129 -10.79 30.72 2.05
CA PRO A 129 -9.68 30.87 1.12
C PRO A 129 -9.96 30.35 -0.29
N ALA A 130 -10.77 29.28 -0.42
CA ALA A 130 -11.15 28.73 -1.73
C ALA A 130 -11.83 29.75 -2.66
N LYS A 131 -12.32 30.86 -2.11
CA LYS A 131 -13.05 31.92 -2.84
C LYS A 131 -12.19 33.14 -3.20
N GLU A 132 -10.88 33.11 -2.96
CA GLU A 132 -9.98 34.24 -3.23
C GLU A 132 -9.95 34.66 -4.71
N PHE A 133 -9.90 33.69 -5.61
CA PHE A 133 -9.92 33.90 -7.06
C PHE A 133 -11.03 33.10 -7.71
N LYS A 134 -11.54 33.59 -8.85
CA LYS A 134 -12.57 32.91 -9.63
C LYS A 134 -12.35 33.07 -11.13
N LEU A 135 -12.72 32.05 -11.90
CA LEU A 135 -12.85 32.06 -13.35
C LEU A 135 -14.25 31.54 -13.67
N LEU A 136 -15.02 32.27 -14.48
CA LEU A 136 -16.40 31.92 -14.82
C LEU A 136 -16.56 31.70 -16.31
N GLY A 137 -17.38 30.69 -16.67
CA GLY A 137 -17.79 30.48 -18.04
C GLY A 137 -16.62 30.42 -19.01
N ASP A 138 -16.59 31.35 -19.97
CA ASP A 138 -15.61 31.37 -21.07
C ASP A 138 -14.21 31.84 -20.67
N GLU A 139 -14.00 32.31 -19.43
CA GLU A 139 -12.67 32.56 -18.87
C GLU A 139 -11.89 31.25 -18.62
N ILE A 140 -12.60 30.11 -18.60
CA ILE A 140 -12.02 28.81 -18.29
C ILE A 140 -11.46 28.17 -19.56
N ASP A 141 -10.15 27.92 -19.56
CA ASP A 141 -9.47 27.09 -20.57
C ASP A 141 -8.56 26.05 -19.89
N LEU A 142 -9.13 24.87 -19.62
CA LEU A 142 -8.41 23.74 -19.05
C LEU A 142 -7.28 23.24 -19.95
N THR A 143 -7.35 23.47 -21.26
CA THR A 143 -6.31 23.01 -22.21
C THR A 143 -5.03 23.83 -22.13
N ALA A 144 -5.12 25.04 -21.56
CA ALA A 144 -3.99 25.92 -21.30
C ALA A 144 -3.32 25.66 -19.93
N LEU A 145 -3.93 24.85 -19.06
CA LEU A 145 -3.37 24.53 -17.75
C LEU A 145 -2.26 23.47 -17.85
N PRO A 146 -1.27 23.46 -16.94
CA PRO A 146 -0.19 22.47 -16.89
C PRO A 146 -0.68 21.13 -16.31
N ILE A 147 -1.76 20.57 -16.89
CA ILE A 147 -2.34 19.30 -16.48
C ILE A 147 -1.38 18.17 -16.87
N PRO A 148 -1.05 17.25 -15.94
CA PRO A 148 -0.04 16.24 -16.20
C PRO A 148 -0.53 15.10 -17.10
N THR A 149 0.39 14.58 -17.92
CA THR A 149 0.29 13.23 -18.49
C THR A 149 0.98 12.29 -17.50
N LEU A 150 0.26 11.29 -16.97
CA LEU A 150 0.77 10.51 -15.83
C LEU A 150 1.63 9.32 -16.29
N HIS A 151 1.18 8.62 -17.34
CA HIS A 151 1.90 7.51 -17.97
C HIS A 151 1.92 7.68 -19.48
N ALA A 152 2.93 7.10 -20.13
CA ALA A 152 3.12 7.21 -21.57
C ALA A 152 1.96 6.60 -22.39
N ASP A 153 1.32 5.56 -21.85
CA ASP A 153 0.20 4.86 -22.49
C ASP A 153 -1.18 5.39 -22.05
N ASP A 154 -1.24 6.45 -21.22
CA ASP A 154 -2.53 7.04 -20.83
C ASP A 154 -3.26 7.61 -22.06
N GLY A 155 -4.58 7.47 -22.10
CA GLY A 155 -5.40 8.00 -23.20
C GLY A 155 -5.54 9.53 -23.23
N GLY A 156 -5.00 10.23 -22.24
CA GLY A 156 -5.04 11.68 -22.14
C GLY A 156 -4.49 12.19 -20.81
N LYS A 157 -4.68 13.50 -20.57
CA LYS A 157 -4.19 14.17 -19.38
C LYS A 157 -5.16 14.00 -18.22
N PHE A 158 -4.71 13.43 -17.11
CA PHE A 158 -5.53 13.17 -15.94
C PHE A 158 -5.40 14.29 -14.91
N LEU A 159 -6.35 15.24 -14.96
CA LEU A 159 -6.42 16.34 -13.99
C LEU A 159 -6.82 15.82 -12.61
N GLN A 160 -7.80 14.94 -12.59
CA GLN A 160 -8.43 14.49 -11.37
C GLN A 160 -7.96 13.08 -11.03
N THR A 161 -7.04 12.99 -10.07
CA THR A 161 -6.58 11.72 -9.49
C THR A 161 -6.61 11.74 -7.95
N PHE A 162 -6.64 12.91 -7.31
CA PHE A 162 -6.69 13.03 -5.86
C PHE A 162 -7.53 14.22 -5.34
N GLY A 163 -8.55 14.61 -6.08
CA GLY A 163 -9.61 15.50 -5.64
C GLY A 163 -10.86 14.75 -5.19
N MET A 164 -11.79 15.50 -4.61
CA MET A 164 -13.04 15.01 -4.02
C MET A 164 -14.22 15.58 -4.79
N TYR A 165 -14.94 14.72 -5.51
CA TYR A 165 -16.26 15.05 -6.04
C TYR A 165 -17.26 15.18 -4.90
N ILE A 166 -18.14 16.16 -5.01
CA ILE A 166 -19.28 16.39 -4.14
C ILE A 166 -20.51 16.45 -5.03
N VAL A 167 -21.47 15.57 -4.78
CA VAL A 167 -22.79 15.59 -5.41
C VAL A 167 -23.87 15.48 -4.33
N GLN A 168 -25.05 15.99 -4.62
CA GLN A 168 -26.20 15.94 -3.70
C GLN A 168 -27.40 15.31 -4.39
N SER A 169 -28.18 14.50 -3.67
CA SER A 169 -29.45 13.97 -4.15
C SER A 169 -30.44 15.10 -4.50
N PRO A 170 -31.38 14.90 -5.42
CA PRO A 170 -32.32 15.95 -5.83
C PRO A 170 -33.17 16.55 -4.70
N ASP A 171 -33.42 15.80 -3.62
CA ASP A 171 -34.16 16.24 -2.44
C ASP A 171 -33.29 16.94 -1.39
N GLY A 172 -31.97 16.98 -1.58
CA GLY A 172 -31.02 17.60 -0.67
C GLY A 172 -30.61 16.73 0.53
N ALA A 173 -31.22 15.56 0.72
CA ALA A 173 -31.06 14.77 1.94
C ALA A 173 -29.73 14.02 2.03
N TRP A 174 -29.14 13.67 0.88
CA TRP A 174 -27.91 12.89 0.82
C TRP A 174 -26.84 13.63 0.02
N VAL A 175 -25.70 13.87 0.65
CA VAL A 175 -24.51 14.46 0.05
C VAL A 175 -23.42 13.41 0.03
N ASN A 176 -22.91 13.07 -1.16
CA ASN A 176 -21.80 12.14 -1.31
C ASN A 176 -20.51 12.90 -1.61
N TRP A 177 -19.47 12.64 -0.82
CA TRP A 177 -18.09 13.04 -1.10
C TRP A 177 -17.30 11.80 -1.53
N SER A 178 -16.79 11.78 -2.75
CA SER A 178 -16.11 10.61 -3.30
C SER A 178 -14.95 10.98 -4.21
N ILE A 179 -14.02 10.05 -4.38
CA ILE A 179 -12.93 10.19 -5.34
C ILE A 179 -13.24 9.28 -6.53
N THR A 180 -13.35 9.88 -7.71
CA THR A 180 -13.33 9.20 -9.00
C THR A 180 -12.42 9.99 -9.92
N ARG A 181 -11.72 9.31 -10.84
CA ARG A 181 -10.77 9.97 -11.73
C ARG A 181 -11.49 10.77 -12.82
N SER A 182 -10.83 11.76 -13.40
CA SER A 182 -11.31 12.38 -14.64
C SER A 182 -10.19 12.90 -15.52
N MET A 183 -10.33 12.60 -16.80
CA MET A 183 -9.44 12.99 -17.88
C MET A 183 -9.90 14.31 -18.50
N LEU A 184 -8.94 15.14 -18.93
CA LEU A 184 -9.21 16.32 -19.72
C LEU A 184 -9.85 15.92 -21.05
N HIS A 185 -10.99 16.52 -21.40
CA HIS A 185 -11.65 16.33 -22.69
C HIS A 185 -11.61 17.60 -23.56
N GLY A 186 -11.78 18.78 -22.95
CA GLY A 186 -11.76 20.05 -23.67
C GLY A 186 -11.61 21.26 -22.74
N LYS A 187 -11.78 22.47 -23.30
CA LYS A 187 -11.54 23.73 -22.57
C LYS A 187 -12.31 23.86 -21.26
N ARG A 188 -13.51 23.29 -21.19
CA ARG A 188 -14.41 23.37 -20.03
C ARG A 188 -15.01 22.01 -19.69
N THR A 189 -14.36 20.93 -20.12
CA THR A 189 -14.96 19.60 -20.05
C THR A 189 -13.95 18.58 -19.58
N LEU A 190 -14.34 17.81 -18.57
CA LEU A 190 -13.68 16.57 -18.16
C LEU A 190 -14.53 15.38 -18.58
N VAL A 191 -13.93 14.20 -18.60
CA VAL A 191 -14.62 12.93 -18.82
C VAL A 191 -14.15 11.93 -17.78
N GLY A 192 -15.05 11.18 -17.14
CA GLY A 192 -14.68 10.25 -16.08
C GLY A 192 -15.80 9.30 -15.67
N PRO A 193 -15.46 8.15 -15.06
CA PRO A 193 -16.45 7.13 -14.75
C PRO A 193 -17.37 7.54 -13.59
N MET A 194 -18.67 7.30 -13.78
CA MET A 194 -19.74 7.45 -12.77
C MET A 194 -20.43 6.10 -12.57
N ILE A 195 -19.75 5.19 -11.88
CA ILE A 195 -20.16 3.77 -11.79
C ILE A 195 -21.52 3.68 -11.06
N PRO A 196 -22.58 3.10 -11.66
CA PRO A 196 -23.93 3.11 -11.06
C PRO A 196 -24.06 2.44 -9.69
N ARG A 197 -23.10 1.59 -9.30
CA ARG A 197 -23.06 0.95 -7.98
C ARG A 197 -22.42 1.82 -6.90
N GLN A 198 -21.60 2.80 -7.30
CA GLN A 198 -20.99 3.78 -6.40
C GLN A 198 -21.97 4.92 -6.16
N ASP A 199 -21.82 5.58 -5.01
CA ASP A 199 -22.82 6.54 -4.51
C ASP A 199 -22.99 7.75 -5.44
N ILE A 200 -21.89 8.27 -6.01
CA ILE A 200 -21.94 9.30 -7.06
C ILE A 200 -22.74 8.87 -8.29
N GLY A 201 -22.60 7.61 -8.73
CA GLY A 201 -23.36 7.06 -9.86
C GLY A 201 -24.84 6.87 -9.53
N VAL A 202 -25.16 6.49 -8.29
CA VAL A 202 -26.55 6.40 -7.80
C VAL A 202 -27.19 7.79 -7.79
N ILE A 203 -26.54 8.80 -7.22
CA ILE A 203 -27.06 10.17 -7.17
C ILE A 203 -27.22 10.74 -8.58
N ARG A 204 -26.23 10.54 -9.47
CA ARG A 204 -26.35 10.93 -10.89
C ARG A 204 -27.58 10.31 -11.54
N GLN A 205 -27.85 9.02 -11.27
CA GLN A 205 -29.02 8.33 -11.81
C GLN A 205 -30.34 8.94 -11.29
N MET A 206 -30.40 9.34 -10.02
CA MET A 206 -31.58 10.03 -9.46
C MET A 206 -31.86 11.35 -10.21
N TRP A 207 -30.84 12.13 -10.57
CA TRP A 207 -31.01 13.33 -11.40
C TRP A 207 -31.44 12.99 -12.83
N ALA A 208 -30.87 11.95 -13.43
CA ALA A 208 -31.21 11.51 -14.78
C ALA A 208 -32.68 11.07 -14.89
N GLU A 209 -33.22 10.41 -13.87
CA GLU A 209 -34.64 10.03 -13.77
C GLU A 209 -35.59 11.23 -13.74
N LEU A 210 -35.12 12.38 -13.25
CA LEU A 210 -35.84 13.66 -13.30
C LEU A 210 -35.63 14.41 -14.62
N GLY A 211 -34.89 13.82 -15.57
CA GLY A 211 -34.53 14.47 -16.81
C GLY A 211 -33.64 15.70 -16.59
N LYS A 212 -32.70 15.63 -15.66
CA LYS A 212 -31.74 16.71 -15.36
C LYS A 212 -30.31 16.18 -15.31
N ASP A 213 -29.37 17.06 -15.61
CA ASP A 213 -27.96 16.79 -15.36
C ASP A 213 -27.67 16.91 -13.85
N CYS A 214 -26.64 16.23 -13.36
CA CYS A 214 -26.32 16.17 -11.94
C CYS A 214 -25.36 17.31 -11.56
N PRO A 215 -25.75 18.27 -10.71
CA PRO A 215 -24.83 19.29 -10.22
C PRO A 215 -23.68 18.65 -9.42
N PHE A 216 -22.47 19.16 -9.61
CA PHE A 216 -21.31 18.71 -8.84
C PHE A 216 -20.38 19.86 -8.46
N ALA A 217 -19.57 19.62 -7.44
CA ALA A 217 -18.31 20.31 -7.21
C ALA A 217 -17.18 19.29 -7.16
N LEU A 218 -15.99 19.65 -7.66
CA LEU A 218 -14.78 18.85 -7.57
C LEU A 218 -13.71 19.67 -6.86
N CYS A 219 -13.36 19.25 -5.65
CA CYS A 219 -12.51 19.99 -4.74
C CYS A 219 -11.13 19.33 -4.61
N PHE A 220 -10.07 20.10 -4.82
CA PHE A 220 -8.69 19.65 -4.72
C PHE A 220 -8.01 20.28 -3.51
N GLY A 221 -7.03 19.56 -2.93
CA GLY A 221 -6.30 20.04 -1.74
C GLY A 221 -7.26 20.34 -0.59
N VAL A 222 -8.22 19.46 -0.38
CA VAL A 222 -9.19 19.52 0.72
C VAL A 222 -8.54 19.12 2.05
N PRO A 223 -9.18 19.34 3.21
CA PRO A 223 -8.69 18.80 4.47
C PRO A 223 -8.29 17.33 4.36
N PRO A 224 -7.09 16.93 4.82
CA PRO A 224 -6.62 15.55 4.65
C PRO A 224 -7.55 14.49 5.25
N ALA A 225 -8.24 14.77 6.35
CA ALA A 225 -9.26 13.84 6.86
C ALA A 225 -10.43 13.66 5.87
N ALA A 226 -10.80 14.73 5.15
CA ALA A 226 -11.89 14.69 4.19
C ALA A 226 -11.57 13.76 3.02
N ILE A 227 -10.40 13.90 2.39
CA ILE A 227 -10.03 13.04 1.26
C ILE A 227 -9.89 11.56 1.67
N MET A 228 -9.40 11.28 2.90
CA MET A 228 -9.33 9.93 3.43
C MET A 228 -10.73 9.31 3.61
N VAL A 229 -11.71 10.09 4.10
CA VAL A 229 -13.10 9.62 4.30
C VAL A 229 -13.88 9.52 2.99
N SER A 230 -13.59 10.36 1.98
CA SER A 230 -14.12 10.17 0.63
C SER A 230 -13.69 8.85 -0.01
N GLY A 231 -12.61 8.29 0.56
CA GLY A 231 -12.11 6.94 0.37
C GLY A 231 -12.95 5.81 0.97
N MET A 232 -13.89 6.11 1.86
CA MET A 232 -14.47 5.12 2.77
C MET A 232 -15.79 4.56 2.22
N PRO A 233 -15.99 3.23 2.24
CA PRO A 233 -17.22 2.61 1.76
C PRO A 233 -18.36 2.72 2.79
N LEU A 234 -18.74 3.95 3.15
CA LEU A 234 -19.83 4.21 4.09
C LEU A 234 -21.18 3.64 3.58
N PRO A 235 -22.13 3.36 4.49
CA PRO A 235 -23.48 2.97 4.11
C PRO A 235 -24.17 4.03 3.24
N LYS A 236 -25.07 3.59 2.36
CA LYS A 236 -25.84 4.50 1.50
C LYS A 236 -26.70 5.46 2.34
N GLY A 237 -26.77 6.71 1.90
CA GLY A 237 -27.55 7.75 2.58
C GLY A 237 -26.83 8.42 3.77
N VAL A 238 -25.63 7.97 4.12
CA VAL A 238 -24.78 8.67 5.10
C VAL A 238 -23.99 9.76 4.40
N ASN A 239 -23.89 10.93 5.04
CA ASN A 239 -23.12 12.08 4.53
C ASN A 239 -21.67 11.99 5.05
N GLU A 240 -20.69 11.97 4.16
CA GLU A 240 -19.26 11.87 4.56
C GLU A 240 -18.82 13.07 5.42
N SER A 241 -19.36 14.27 5.17
CA SER A 241 -19.04 15.49 5.92
C SER A 241 -19.28 15.35 7.43
N GLU A 242 -20.35 14.66 7.82
CA GLU A 242 -20.70 14.40 9.21
C GLU A 242 -19.73 13.41 9.86
N TYR A 243 -19.30 12.41 9.09
CA TYR A 243 -18.35 11.39 9.51
C TYR A 243 -16.96 11.98 9.72
N ILE A 244 -16.54 12.87 8.81
CA ILE A 244 -15.29 13.62 8.94
C ILE A 244 -15.29 14.42 10.23
N GLY A 245 -16.42 15.09 10.51
CA GLY A 245 -16.56 15.86 11.75
C GLY A 245 -16.38 14.98 12.99
N ALA A 246 -17.00 13.80 13.01
CA ALA A 246 -16.83 12.82 14.08
C ALA A 246 -15.37 12.31 14.19
N LEU A 247 -14.69 12.07 13.06
CA LEU A 247 -13.31 11.59 13.01
C LEU A 247 -12.31 12.59 13.59
N ILE A 248 -12.48 13.88 13.28
CA ILE A 248 -11.57 14.95 13.72
C ILE A 248 -12.01 15.64 15.02
N GLY A 249 -13.22 15.35 15.50
CA GLY A 249 -13.76 15.91 16.75
C GLY A 249 -14.30 17.33 16.64
N GLY A 250 -14.62 17.80 15.43
CA GLY A 250 -15.13 19.16 15.18
C GLY A 250 -15.69 19.30 13.75
N PRO A 251 -16.56 20.27 13.49
CA PRO A 251 -17.23 20.40 12.20
C PRO A 251 -16.25 20.76 11.07
N VAL A 252 -16.52 20.27 9.87
CA VAL A 252 -15.85 20.77 8.66
C VAL A 252 -16.47 22.11 8.28
N GLU A 253 -15.64 23.14 8.10
CA GLU A 253 -16.10 24.43 7.57
C GLU A 253 -16.33 24.32 6.07
N VAL A 254 -17.53 24.69 5.63
CA VAL A 254 -17.94 24.62 4.22
C VAL A 254 -18.52 25.96 3.76
N THR A 255 -18.38 26.27 2.48
CA THR A 255 -18.95 27.46 1.84
C THR A 255 -19.76 27.04 0.63
N ARG A 256 -20.77 27.83 0.26
CA ARG A 256 -21.55 27.58 -0.97
C ARG A 256 -20.69 27.73 -2.22
N ALA A 257 -20.88 26.84 -3.18
CA ALA A 257 -20.41 26.98 -4.56
C ALA A 257 -20.94 28.29 -5.20
N GLU A 258 -20.22 28.84 -6.18
CA GLU A 258 -20.62 30.07 -6.88
C GLU A 258 -21.82 29.84 -7.81
N THR A 259 -21.90 28.67 -8.44
CA THR A 259 -22.82 28.40 -9.56
C THR A 259 -23.90 27.39 -9.23
N ASN A 260 -23.79 26.68 -8.10
CA ASN A 260 -24.78 25.72 -7.65
C ASN A 260 -24.91 25.72 -6.11
N HIS A 261 -25.80 24.87 -5.58
CA HIS A 261 -26.16 24.85 -4.17
C HIS A 261 -25.20 24.04 -3.28
N ILE A 262 -24.19 23.39 -3.88
CA ILE A 262 -23.31 22.46 -3.17
C ILE A 262 -22.43 23.21 -2.19
N LEU A 263 -22.25 22.63 -1.00
CA LEU A 263 -21.32 23.12 0.01
C LEU A 263 -19.96 22.44 -0.18
N VAL A 264 -18.92 23.24 -0.34
CA VAL A 264 -17.54 22.82 -0.58
C VAL A 264 -16.65 23.19 0.61
N PRO A 265 -15.58 22.42 0.94
CA PRO A 265 -14.66 22.79 2.02
C PRO A 265 -14.11 24.20 1.82
N ALA A 266 -14.28 25.06 2.83
CA ALA A 266 -13.96 26.49 2.73
C ALA A 266 -12.45 26.74 2.49
N ASN A 267 -11.61 25.81 2.94
CA ASN A 267 -10.16 25.87 2.83
C ASN A 267 -9.56 25.01 1.71
N ALA A 268 -10.38 24.47 0.79
CA ALA A 268 -9.90 23.75 -0.39
C ALA A 268 -8.96 24.62 -1.24
N GLU A 269 -7.98 24.00 -1.91
CA GLU A 269 -7.04 24.70 -2.79
C GLU A 269 -7.70 25.21 -4.07
N ILE A 270 -8.49 24.35 -4.69
CA ILE A 270 -9.13 24.57 -5.99
C ILE A 270 -10.50 23.89 -5.96
N VAL A 271 -11.54 24.55 -6.46
CA VAL A 271 -12.90 24.02 -6.56
C VAL A 271 -13.39 24.24 -7.98
N PHE A 272 -13.74 23.15 -8.66
CA PHE A 272 -14.40 23.16 -9.96
C PHE A 272 -15.89 22.93 -9.74
N GLU A 273 -16.74 23.68 -10.41
CA GLU A 273 -18.19 23.61 -10.25
C GLU A 273 -18.85 23.42 -11.60
N GLY A 274 -19.93 22.64 -11.67
CA GLY A 274 -20.71 22.50 -12.89
C GLY A 274 -21.70 21.35 -12.85
N VAL A 275 -21.84 20.63 -13.96
CA VAL A 275 -22.78 19.52 -14.10
C VAL A 275 -22.16 18.30 -14.77
N ILE A 276 -22.54 17.12 -14.29
CA ILE A 276 -22.27 15.84 -14.94
C ILE A 276 -23.43 15.56 -15.90
N SER A 277 -23.13 15.49 -17.20
CA SER A 277 -24.13 15.28 -18.25
C SER A 277 -24.85 13.96 -18.04
N ARG A 278 -26.17 13.98 -18.20
CA ARG A 278 -26.97 12.74 -18.16
C ARG A 278 -26.83 11.94 -19.45
N THR A 279 -26.59 12.60 -20.58
CA THR A 279 -26.69 12.01 -21.93
C THR A 279 -25.39 12.02 -22.72
N GLU A 280 -24.55 13.03 -22.55
CA GLU A 280 -23.32 13.17 -23.34
C GLU A 280 -22.20 12.37 -22.71
N THR A 281 -21.51 11.60 -23.55
CA THR A 281 -20.34 10.80 -23.18
C THR A 281 -19.19 11.07 -24.14
N ALA A 282 -17.98 10.69 -23.73
CA ALA A 282 -16.81 10.61 -24.59
C ALA A 282 -15.92 9.45 -24.16
N PRO A 283 -14.96 9.02 -25.01
CA PRO A 283 -13.95 8.05 -24.63
C PRO A 283 -13.08 8.57 -23.49
N GLU A 284 -12.90 7.73 -22.46
CA GLU A 284 -11.97 7.94 -21.36
C GLU A 284 -11.04 6.73 -21.23
N GLY A 285 -9.79 7.01 -20.84
CA GLY A 285 -8.75 6.01 -20.68
C GLY A 285 -8.01 5.65 -21.98
N PRO A 286 -7.07 4.69 -21.92
CA PRO A 286 -6.75 3.91 -20.71
C PRO A 286 -6.02 4.76 -19.67
N MET A 287 -5.94 4.24 -18.44
CA MET A 287 -5.11 4.77 -17.37
C MET A 287 -4.45 3.59 -16.67
N ALA A 288 -3.26 3.78 -16.09
CA ALA A 288 -2.72 2.80 -15.17
C ALA A 288 -3.65 2.67 -13.94
N GLU A 289 -4.02 1.45 -13.58
CA GLU A 289 -4.98 1.18 -12.52
C GLU A 289 -4.29 0.61 -11.27
N TYR A 290 -5.02 0.61 -10.14
CA TYR A 290 -4.52 0.13 -8.85
C TYR A 290 -3.91 -1.29 -8.85
N PRO A 291 -4.26 -2.24 -9.75
CA PRO A 291 -3.54 -3.52 -9.84
C PRO A 291 -2.10 -3.40 -10.35
N GLY A 292 -1.64 -2.20 -10.71
CA GLY A 292 -0.30 -1.93 -11.23
C GLY A 292 -0.13 -2.22 -12.71
N LEU A 293 -1.21 -2.22 -13.48
CA LEU A 293 -1.22 -2.49 -14.92
C LEU A 293 -1.96 -1.39 -15.69
N ILE A 294 -1.53 -1.19 -16.93
CA ILE A 294 -2.23 -0.42 -17.96
C ILE A 294 -2.51 -1.34 -19.14
N PHE A 295 -3.67 -1.18 -19.78
CA PHE A 295 -4.06 -1.92 -20.98
C PHE A 295 -4.13 -0.91 -22.15
N PRO A 296 -3.05 -0.73 -22.92
CA PRO A 296 -2.99 0.28 -23.97
C PRO A 296 -4.12 0.13 -24.99
N GLY A 297 -4.71 1.26 -25.37
CA GLY A 297 -5.82 1.32 -26.32
C GLY A 297 -7.21 0.97 -25.77
N GLU A 298 -7.33 0.51 -24.51
CA GLU A 298 -8.65 0.28 -23.92
C GLU A 298 -9.30 1.59 -23.46
N GLN A 299 -10.50 1.87 -23.97
CA GLN A 299 -11.27 3.07 -23.60
C GLN A 299 -12.69 2.70 -23.23
N LYS A 300 -13.34 3.54 -22.43
CA LYS A 300 -14.76 3.42 -22.10
C LYS A 300 -15.46 4.75 -22.29
N GLU A 301 -16.67 4.68 -22.85
CA GLU A 301 -17.57 5.82 -22.88
C GLU A 301 -17.96 6.19 -21.45
N CYS A 302 -17.57 7.40 -21.05
CA CYS A 302 -17.83 7.96 -19.74
C CYS A 302 -18.57 9.29 -19.87
N PRO A 303 -19.41 9.68 -18.90
CA PRO A 303 -20.15 10.95 -18.98
C PRO A 303 -19.21 12.16 -19.02
N LEU A 304 -19.62 13.18 -19.75
CA LEU A 304 -18.95 14.48 -19.76
C LEU A 304 -19.31 15.30 -18.52
N HIS A 305 -18.32 15.97 -17.93
CA HIS A 305 -18.49 16.90 -16.82
C HIS A 305 -18.18 18.31 -17.34
N ARG A 306 -19.21 19.14 -17.48
CA ARG A 306 -19.04 20.55 -17.89
C ARG A 306 -18.68 21.39 -16.68
N ILE A 307 -17.66 22.23 -16.81
CA ILE A 307 -17.21 23.18 -15.79
C ILE A 307 -17.79 24.56 -16.10
N ASP A 308 -18.49 25.11 -15.12
CA ASP A 308 -19.15 26.42 -15.17
C ASP A 308 -18.41 27.48 -14.35
N ALA A 309 -17.71 27.07 -13.28
CA ALA A 309 -16.82 27.95 -12.50
C ALA A 309 -15.60 27.20 -11.96
N ILE A 310 -14.50 27.93 -11.78
CA ILE A 310 -13.34 27.50 -11.00
C ILE A 310 -13.07 28.57 -9.94
N THR A 311 -13.03 28.19 -8.67
CA THR A 311 -12.55 29.04 -7.58
C THR A 311 -11.29 28.45 -6.96
N TYR A 312 -10.38 29.29 -6.50
CA TYR A 312 -9.10 28.82 -5.96
C TYR A 312 -8.45 29.83 -5.02
N ARG A 313 -7.56 29.31 -4.18
CA ARG A 313 -6.70 30.09 -3.28
C ARG A 313 -5.53 30.73 -4.02
N ARG A 314 -4.88 31.71 -3.41
CA ARG A 314 -3.54 32.15 -3.84
C ARG A 314 -2.55 30.99 -3.86
N ASP A 315 -1.77 30.94 -4.94
CA ASP A 315 -0.70 29.97 -5.17
C ASP A 315 -1.18 28.52 -4.95
N PRO A 316 -2.23 28.09 -5.66
CA PRO A 316 -2.96 26.86 -5.36
C PRO A 316 -2.12 25.61 -5.62
N ILE A 317 -2.39 24.54 -4.87
CA ILE A 317 -1.68 23.26 -4.94
C ILE A 317 -2.66 22.17 -5.37
N LEU A 318 -2.42 21.54 -6.51
CA LEU A 318 -3.11 20.35 -6.96
C LEU A 318 -2.42 19.09 -6.40
N PRO A 319 -3.04 18.33 -5.49
CA PRO A 319 -2.54 17.01 -5.17
C PRO A 319 -2.84 16.03 -6.32
N ILE A 320 -1.88 15.17 -6.64
CA ILE A 320 -2.05 14.11 -7.62
C ILE A 320 -1.71 12.74 -7.04
N CYS A 321 -2.37 11.72 -7.56
CA CYS A 321 -1.94 10.33 -7.48
C CYS A 321 -1.46 9.88 -8.87
N VAL A 322 -0.30 9.21 -8.92
CA VAL A 322 0.21 8.54 -10.13
C VAL A 322 -0.01 7.04 -9.92
N THR A 323 -1.23 6.57 -10.19
CA THR A 323 -1.69 5.19 -9.94
C THR A 323 -0.78 4.16 -10.63
N GLY A 324 -0.58 3.00 -10.02
CA GLY A 324 0.31 1.98 -10.56
C GLY A 324 0.67 0.94 -9.52
N ARG A 325 1.91 0.45 -9.52
CA ARG A 325 2.34 -0.53 -8.52
C ARG A 325 2.34 0.10 -7.12
N ALA A 326 1.87 -0.65 -6.13
CA ALA A 326 1.79 -0.22 -4.74
C ALA A 326 3.18 0.12 -4.14
N PRO A 327 3.24 0.93 -3.06
CA PRO A 327 2.12 1.54 -2.34
C PRO A 327 1.81 2.96 -2.82
N GLU A 328 0.59 3.17 -3.34
CA GLU A 328 0.07 4.50 -3.67
C GLU A 328 -1.27 4.78 -2.96
N GLU A 329 -1.91 5.90 -3.28
CA GLU A 329 -3.19 6.34 -2.72
C GLU A 329 -4.28 5.27 -2.77
N SER A 330 -4.27 4.35 -3.74
CA SER A 330 -5.27 3.30 -3.80
C SER A 330 -5.24 2.39 -2.57
N GLU A 331 -4.05 1.94 -2.17
CA GLU A 331 -3.88 1.09 -1.00
C GLU A 331 -4.02 1.89 0.30
N THR A 332 -3.41 3.07 0.33
CA THR A 332 -3.31 3.90 1.54
C THR A 332 -4.62 4.60 1.90
N VAL A 333 -5.49 4.84 0.92
CA VAL A 333 -6.85 5.37 1.13
C VAL A 333 -7.85 4.22 1.12
N TRP A 334 -8.12 3.61 -0.04
CA TRP A 334 -9.21 2.64 -0.18
C TRP A 334 -8.92 1.34 0.56
N GLY A 335 -7.71 0.79 0.43
CA GLY A 335 -7.34 -0.46 1.08
C GLY A 335 -7.52 -0.40 2.60
N LEU A 336 -7.08 0.69 3.23
CA LEU A 336 -7.21 0.91 4.67
C LEU A 336 -8.66 1.12 5.12
N THR A 337 -9.41 1.99 4.45
CA THR A 337 -10.81 2.26 4.84
C THR A 337 -11.71 1.05 4.61
N GLN A 338 -11.50 0.29 3.53
CA GLN A 338 -12.20 -0.96 3.29
C GLN A 338 -11.87 -2.03 4.35
N ALA A 339 -10.60 -2.14 4.75
CA ALA A 339 -10.21 -3.05 5.83
C ALA A 339 -10.90 -2.69 7.17
N ALA A 340 -10.98 -1.39 7.50
CA ALA A 340 -11.71 -0.93 8.68
C ALA A 340 -13.22 -1.23 8.61
N GLU A 341 -13.82 -1.13 7.42
CA GLU A 341 -15.21 -1.54 7.18
C GLU A 341 -15.41 -3.03 7.44
N VAL A 342 -14.58 -3.87 6.82
CA VAL A 342 -14.68 -5.33 6.97
C VAL A 342 -14.47 -5.76 8.42
N LEU A 343 -13.53 -5.16 9.15
CA LEU A 343 -13.36 -5.43 10.58
C LEU A 343 -14.66 -5.14 11.36
N THR A 344 -15.32 -4.01 11.06
CA THR A 344 -16.59 -3.63 11.70
C THR A 344 -17.67 -4.66 11.42
N LEU A 345 -17.83 -5.06 10.16
CA LEU A 345 -18.84 -6.03 9.72
C LEU A 345 -18.61 -7.41 10.35
N CYS A 346 -17.36 -7.88 10.38
CA CYS A 346 -17.03 -9.15 11.01
C CYS A 346 -17.36 -9.15 12.50
N GLN A 347 -17.02 -8.08 13.23
CA GLN A 347 -17.32 -7.96 14.66
C GLN A 347 -18.83 -7.85 14.94
N GLN A 348 -19.57 -7.12 14.10
CA GLN A 348 -21.04 -7.06 14.18
C GLN A 348 -21.71 -8.41 13.92
N ALA A 349 -21.13 -9.25 13.06
CA ALA A 349 -21.55 -10.63 12.84
C ALA A 349 -21.12 -11.58 13.99
N GLY A 350 -20.44 -11.08 15.02
CA GLY A 350 -19.95 -11.87 16.15
C GLY A 350 -18.75 -12.76 15.80
N LEU A 351 -18.07 -12.51 14.68
CA LEU A 351 -16.85 -13.22 14.32
C LEU A 351 -15.68 -12.72 15.21
N PRO A 352 -14.82 -13.62 15.71
CA PRO A 352 -13.70 -13.27 16.59
C PRO A 352 -12.52 -12.70 15.78
N ILE A 353 -12.77 -11.67 14.97
CA ILE A 353 -11.77 -10.99 14.16
C ILE A 353 -11.25 -9.78 14.92
N THR A 354 -9.94 -9.76 15.16
CA THR A 354 -9.26 -8.71 15.93
C THR A 354 -8.67 -7.61 15.06
N MET A 355 -8.29 -7.96 13.83
CA MET A 355 -7.68 -7.03 12.88
C MET A 355 -8.00 -7.46 11.45
N VAL A 356 -8.19 -6.48 10.56
CA VAL A 356 -8.23 -6.69 9.11
C VAL A 356 -7.19 -5.77 8.49
N TRP A 357 -6.40 -6.33 7.59
CA TRP A 357 -5.40 -5.58 6.85
C TRP A 357 -5.52 -5.85 5.35
N ASN A 358 -5.25 -4.82 4.57
CA ASN A 358 -5.02 -4.91 3.14
C ASN A 358 -3.51 -4.75 2.92
N PRO A 359 -2.75 -5.84 2.71
CA PRO A 359 -1.32 -5.72 2.41
C PRO A 359 -1.15 -4.87 1.16
N PHE A 360 -0.41 -3.77 1.24
CA PHE A 360 -0.28 -2.84 0.11
C PHE A 360 0.29 -3.55 -1.12
N GLU A 361 1.22 -4.48 -0.92
CA GLU A 361 1.82 -5.27 -1.98
C GLU A 361 0.80 -6.16 -2.73
N SER A 362 -0.38 -6.39 -2.16
CA SER A 362 -1.49 -7.11 -2.82
C SER A 362 -2.33 -6.24 -3.75
N HIS A 363 -2.03 -4.93 -3.86
CA HIS A 363 -2.70 -3.99 -4.76
C HIS A 363 -4.22 -3.97 -4.55
N CYS A 364 -4.67 -3.83 -3.30
CA CYS A 364 -6.09 -3.87 -2.94
C CYS A 364 -6.83 -5.18 -3.31
N LEU A 365 -6.14 -6.31 -3.51
CA LEU A 365 -6.79 -7.58 -3.90
C LEU A 365 -6.91 -8.59 -2.75
N TRP A 366 -6.22 -8.39 -1.62
CA TRP A 366 -6.27 -9.30 -0.48
C TRP A 366 -6.82 -8.61 0.76
N PHE A 367 -7.59 -9.35 1.56
CA PHE A 367 -7.69 -9.07 2.98
C PHE A 367 -7.02 -10.16 3.80
N VAL A 368 -6.37 -9.76 4.88
CA VAL A 368 -5.83 -10.64 5.91
C VAL A 368 -6.60 -10.36 7.20
N LEU A 369 -7.33 -11.37 7.67
CA LEU A 369 -8.17 -11.31 8.86
C LEU A 369 -7.47 -12.06 9.99
N GLN A 370 -7.09 -11.35 11.05
CA GLN A 370 -6.55 -11.95 12.26
C GLN A 370 -7.67 -12.47 13.15
N VAL A 371 -7.55 -13.72 13.58
CA VAL A 371 -8.55 -14.43 14.37
C VAL A 371 -8.05 -14.60 15.80
N ASP A 372 -8.87 -14.19 16.77
CA ASP A 372 -8.68 -14.55 18.18
C ASP A 372 -8.98 -16.04 18.35
N ARG A 373 -7.93 -16.84 18.55
CA ARG A 373 -8.08 -18.29 18.62
C ARG A 373 -8.78 -18.75 19.88
N ALA A 374 -8.70 -17.99 20.97
CA ALA A 374 -9.40 -18.33 22.20
C ALA A 374 -10.92 -18.19 22.02
N GLN A 375 -11.37 -17.08 21.43
CA GLN A 375 -12.79 -16.88 21.12
C GLN A 375 -13.27 -17.82 20.01
N LEU A 376 -12.43 -18.12 19.01
CA LEU A 376 -12.74 -19.11 17.97
C LEU A 376 -13.08 -20.48 18.56
N ARG A 377 -12.26 -21.00 19.49
CA ARG A 377 -12.53 -22.28 20.17
C ARG A 377 -13.82 -22.27 20.96
N ALA A 378 -14.13 -21.14 21.62
CA ALA A 378 -15.37 -21.00 22.38
C ALA A 378 -16.63 -21.13 21.51
N ARG A 379 -16.55 -20.79 20.21
CA ARG A 379 -17.65 -20.95 19.25
C ARG A 379 -17.94 -22.39 18.85
N ARG A 380 -17.03 -23.34 19.12
CA ARG A 380 -17.18 -24.78 18.76
C ARG A 380 -17.57 -25.00 17.30
N THR A 381 -16.90 -24.29 16.40
CA THR A 381 -17.09 -24.38 14.94
C THR A 381 -15.97 -25.21 14.28
N THR A 382 -16.15 -25.56 13.01
CA THR A 382 -15.11 -26.21 12.20
C THR A 382 -14.40 -25.18 11.31
N MET A 383 -13.23 -25.56 10.78
CA MET A 383 -12.50 -24.73 9.82
C MET A 383 -13.35 -24.32 8.62
N GLU A 384 -14.06 -25.28 8.02
CA GLU A 384 -14.90 -25.01 6.85
C GLU A 384 -16.08 -24.10 7.21
N ALA A 385 -16.83 -24.43 8.26
CA ALA A 385 -18.01 -23.66 8.62
C ALA A 385 -17.65 -22.20 8.94
N PHE A 386 -16.56 -22.00 9.70
CA PHE A 386 -16.05 -20.66 10.01
C PHE A 386 -15.56 -19.92 8.77
N SER A 387 -14.76 -20.56 7.92
CA SER A 387 -14.23 -19.92 6.72
C SER A 387 -15.33 -19.54 5.73
N ARG A 388 -16.38 -20.35 5.64
CA ARG A 388 -17.59 -20.04 4.87
C ARG A 388 -18.36 -18.86 5.47
N GLU A 389 -18.57 -18.85 6.79
CA GLU A 389 -19.23 -17.74 7.51
C GLU A 389 -18.49 -16.41 7.28
N VAL A 390 -17.15 -16.43 7.40
CA VAL A 390 -16.31 -15.25 7.12
C VAL A 390 -16.44 -14.83 5.66
N GLY A 391 -16.31 -15.75 4.70
CA GLY A 391 -16.39 -15.41 3.28
C GLY A 391 -17.74 -14.84 2.87
N HIS A 392 -18.85 -15.38 3.39
CA HIS A 392 -20.18 -14.78 3.17
C HIS A 392 -20.29 -13.37 3.77
N THR A 393 -19.75 -13.15 4.97
CA THR A 393 -19.75 -11.83 5.62
C THR A 393 -18.95 -10.81 4.83
N VAL A 394 -17.75 -11.19 4.37
CA VAL A 394 -16.86 -10.28 3.64
C VAL A 394 -17.35 -10.06 2.21
N PHE A 395 -17.58 -11.13 1.43
CA PHE A 395 -17.86 -11.01 -0.01
C PHE A 395 -19.27 -10.49 -0.33
N ALA A 396 -20.23 -10.60 0.60
CA ALA A 396 -21.54 -9.97 0.44
C ALA A 396 -21.52 -8.45 0.72
N SER A 397 -20.44 -7.93 1.30
CA SER A 397 -20.33 -6.52 1.68
C SER A 397 -19.93 -5.62 0.49
N LYS A 398 -20.12 -4.30 0.64
CA LYS A 398 -19.65 -3.29 -0.33
C LYS A 398 -18.12 -3.38 -0.59
N PRO A 399 -17.24 -3.48 0.43
CA PRO A 399 -15.82 -3.80 0.23
C PRO A 399 -15.57 -5.13 -0.49
N GLY A 400 -16.38 -6.15 -0.21
CA GLY A 400 -16.25 -7.49 -0.78
C GLY A 400 -16.29 -7.54 -2.31
N TYR A 401 -16.92 -6.54 -2.96
CA TYR A 401 -16.96 -6.43 -4.42
C TYR A 401 -15.56 -6.29 -5.05
N TYR A 402 -14.66 -5.57 -4.39
CA TYR A 402 -13.31 -5.27 -4.88
C TYR A 402 -12.31 -6.37 -4.55
N ILE A 403 -12.62 -7.23 -3.57
CA ILE A 403 -11.63 -8.11 -2.96
C ILE A 403 -11.92 -9.57 -3.34
N PRO A 404 -11.03 -10.21 -4.11
CA PRO A 404 -11.19 -11.60 -4.52
C PRO A 404 -10.66 -12.63 -3.51
N ILE A 405 -9.71 -12.26 -2.65
CA ILE A 405 -8.99 -13.23 -1.79
C ILE A 405 -8.99 -12.76 -0.35
N VAL A 406 -9.35 -13.67 0.56
CA VAL A 406 -9.31 -13.46 2.02
C VAL A 406 -8.38 -14.51 2.64
N TYR A 407 -7.45 -14.09 3.49
CA TYR A 407 -6.60 -14.96 4.30
C TYR A 407 -7.06 -14.90 5.76
N LEU A 408 -7.25 -16.06 6.40
CA LEU A 408 -7.48 -16.16 7.84
C LEU A 408 -6.19 -16.56 8.52
N VAL A 409 -5.71 -15.77 9.48
CA VAL A 409 -4.48 -16.03 10.24
C VAL A 409 -4.77 -15.97 11.73
N GLY A 410 -4.01 -16.74 12.52
CA GLY A 410 -4.12 -16.70 13.98
C GLY A 410 -3.55 -15.41 14.58
N ASP A 411 -3.88 -15.15 15.85
CA ASP A 411 -3.36 -14.05 16.67
C ASP A 411 -1.82 -14.03 16.87
N ASP A 412 -1.10 -15.06 16.44
CA ASP A 412 0.37 -15.08 16.39
C ASP A 412 0.96 -14.40 15.14
N ILE A 413 0.15 -14.19 14.10
CA ILE A 413 0.57 -13.57 12.84
C ILE A 413 0.22 -12.08 12.87
N ASP A 414 1.18 -11.21 12.56
CA ASP A 414 0.91 -9.79 12.35
C ASP A 414 0.38 -9.57 10.91
N PRO A 415 -0.90 -9.18 10.72
CA PRO A 415 -1.46 -8.98 9.40
C PRO A 415 -0.79 -7.87 8.60
N THR A 416 -0.15 -6.91 9.29
CA THR A 416 0.51 -5.76 8.66
C THR A 416 1.90 -6.10 8.11
N ASN A 417 2.43 -7.28 8.45
CA ASN A 417 3.70 -7.79 7.97
C ASN A 417 3.47 -8.90 6.93
N LEU A 418 3.61 -8.56 5.65
CA LEU A 418 3.40 -9.51 4.55
C LEU A 418 4.29 -10.76 4.64
N ARG A 419 5.49 -10.66 5.22
CA ARG A 419 6.38 -11.82 5.38
C ARG A 419 5.77 -12.86 6.31
N ASP A 420 5.10 -12.42 7.37
CA ASP A 420 4.43 -13.32 8.33
C ASP A 420 3.21 -13.97 7.69
N VAL A 421 2.46 -13.21 6.88
CA VAL A 421 1.30 -13.72 6.14
C VAL A 421 1.72 -14.76 5.10
N ILE A 422 2.79 -14.50 4.33
CA ILE A 422 3.34 -15.45 3.37
C ILE A 422 3.81 -16.72 4.09
N TRP A 423 4.51 -16.58 5.22
CA TRP A 423 4.93 -17.72 6.02
C TRP A 423 3.75 -18.56 6.52
N ALA A 424 2.70 -17.92 7.04
CA ALA A 424 1.49 -18.60 7.48
C ALA A 424 0.79 -19.34 6.32
N ASN A 425 0.61 -18.68 5.18
CA ASN A 425 0.03 -19.31 4.00
C ASN A 425 0.84 -20.51 3.52
N ALA A 426 2.16 -20.37 3.40
CA ALA A 426 3.05 -21.42 2.91
C ALA A 426 3.12 -22.65 3.81
N THR A 427 2.93 -22.48 5.13
CA THR A 427 3.14 -23.55 6.11
C THR A 427 1.86 -24.11 6.72
N ARG A 428 0.73 -23.41 6.61
CA ARG A 428 -0.53 -23.76 7.29
C ARG A 428 -1.73 -23.91 6.35
N CYS A 429 -1.70 -23.34 5.14
CA CYS A 429 -2.80 -23.47 4.18
C CYS A 429 -2.57 -24.69 3.26
N GLN A 430 -3.14 -25.84 3.60
CA GLN A 430 -3.09 -27.02 2.74
C GLN A 430 -3.85 -26.77 1.43
N PRO A 431 -3.22 -26.92 0.25
CA PRO A 431 -3.89 -26.72 -1.03
C PRO A 431 -5.16 -27.56 -1.15
N ARG A 432 -6.24 -26.98 -1.69
CA ARG A 432 -7.59 -27.55 -1.76
C ARG A 432 -8.31 -27.66 -0.41
N ASP A 433 -7.70 -28.26 0.61
CA ASP A 433 -8.40 -28.60 1.85
C ASP A 433 -8.64 -27.38 2.76
N ASN A 434 -7.80 -26.34 2.65
CA ASN A 434 -7.94 -25.06 3.38
C ASN A 434 -8.43 -23.90 2.49
N GLU A 435 -8.90 -24.19 1.27
CA GLU A 435 -9.36 -23.19 0.30
C GLU A 435 -10.87 -23.32 0.08
N TYR A 436 -11.61 -22.26 0.42
CA TYR A 436 -13.07 -22.23 0.32
C TYR A 436 -13.49 -21.23 -0.73
N PHE A 437 -14.03 -21.74 -1.85
CA PHE A 437 -14.41 -20.94 -3.02
C PHE A 437 -15.86 -20.44 -2.96
N PHE A 438 -16.09 -19.27 -3.55
CA PHE A 438 -17.39 -18.59 -3.64
C PHE A 438 -17.58 -18.05 -5.05
N ASP A 439 -18.63 -18.47 -5.75
CA ASP A 439 -18.94 -18.10 -7.13
C ASP A 439 -20.16 -17.17 -7.26
N GLN A 440 -20.95 -17.03 -6.19
CA GLN A 440 -22.16 -16.21 -6.14
C GLN A 440 -21.89 -14.71 -5.99
N TYR A 441 -20.66 -14.30 -5.66
CA TYR A 441 -20.31 -12.91 -5.41
C TYR A 441 -19.50 -12.34 -6.58
N PRO A 442 -19.91 -11.21 -7.18
CA PRO A 442 -19.22 -10.67 -8.33
C PRO A 442 -17.88 -10.03 -7.96
N ASN A 443 -16.96 -10.02 -8.92
CA ASN A 443 -15.75 -9.21 -8.88
C ASN A 443 -15.93 -7.90 -9.68
N ILE A 444 -15.17 -6.87 -9.33
CA ILE A 444 -15.01 -5.70 -10.20
C ILE A 444 -14.19 -6.06 -11.44
N GLY A 445 -14.59 -5.52 -12.60
CA GLY A 445 -13.89 -5.76 -13.88
C GLY A 445 -12.50 -5.13 -13.99
N LEU A 446 -12.08 -4.34 -13.01
CA LEU A 446 -10.72 -3.78 -12.95
C LEU A 446 -9.67 -4.82 -12.51
N ILE A 447 -10.09 -5.93 -11.92
CA ILE A 447 -9.16 -7.01 -11.56
C ILE A 447 -8.63 -7.65 -12.85
N PRO A 448 -7.31 -7.68 -13.10
CA PRO A 448 -6.74 -8.07 -14.39
C PRO A 448 -7.17 -9.46 -14.86
N TYR A 449 -7.17 -10.47 -13.98
CA TYR A 449 -7.57 -11.83 -14.36
C TYR A 449 -9.09 -12.02 -14.49
N VAL A 450 -9.90 -11.01 -14.18
CA VAL A 450 -11.36 -11.01 -14.39
C VAL A 450 -11.67 -10.51 -15.80
N SER A 451 -11.02 -9.43 -16.23
CA SER A 451 -11.18 -8.83 -17.56
C SER A 451 -10.27 -9.43 -18.64
N HIS A 452 -9.09 -9.91 -18.26
CA HIS A 452 -8.04 -10.38 -19.18
C HIS A 452 -7.52 -11.79 -18.84
N GLY A 453 -8.17 -12.48 -17.90
CA GLY A 453 -7.78 -13.84 -17.52
C GLY A 453 -8.20 -14.90 -18.54
N ALA A 454 -7.85 -16.17 -18.25
CA ALA A 454 -8.12 -17.30 -19.13
C ALA A 454 -9.60 -17.54 -19.46
N LYS A 455 -10.52 -17.03 -18.63
CA LYS A 455 -11.97 -17.06 -18.85
C LYS A 455 -12.56 -15.66 -18.68
N THR A 456 -12.41 -14.84 -19.71
CA THR A 456 -12.85 -13.45 -19.74
C THR A 456 -14.32 -13.29 -19.35
N GLY A 457 -14.63 -12.38 -18.43
CA GLY A 457 -16.02 -12.04 -18.04
C GLY A 457 -16.77 -13.09 -17.19
N ALA A 458 -16.17 -14.25 -16.95
CA ALA A 458 -16.76 -15.36 -16.17
C ALA A 458 -15.98 -15.67 -14.88
N ASN A 459 -14.86 -14.97 -14.62
CA ASN A 459 -14.01 -15.26 -13.46
C ASN A 459 -14.49 -14.50 -12.19
N HIS A 460 -15.62 -14.95 -11.65
CA HIS A 460 -16.21 -14.39 -10.43
C HIS A 460 -15.81 -15.14 -9.16
N VAL A 461 -14.99 -16.20 -9.29
CA VAL A 461 -14.64 -17.04 -8.15
C VAL A 461 -13.74 -16.26 -7.20
N LYS A 462 -14.20 -16.15 -5.96
CA LYS A 462 -13.47 -15.63 -4.81
C LYS A 462 -13.04 -16.77 -3.91
N VAL A 463 -12.06 -16.56 -3.04
CA VAL A 463 -11.55 -17.61 -2.14
C VAL A 463 -11.20 -17.09 -0.76
N VAL A 464 -11.59 -17.85 0.26
CA VAL A 464 -11.04 -17.75 1.61
C VAL A 464 -9.98 -18.83 1.78
N ARG A 465 -8.77 -18.43 2.19
CA ARG A 465 -7.63 -19.31 2.51
C ARG A 465 -7.41 -19.33 4.01
N CYS A 466 -7.66 -20.47 4.64
CA CYS A 466 -7.43 -20.63 6.07
C CYS A 466 -5.97 -21.00 6.34
N CYS A 467 -5.21 -20.06 6.88
CA CYS A 467 -3.80 -20.24 7.25
C CYS A 467 -3.64 -20.58 8.74
N MET A 468 -4.54 -21.41 9.27
CA MET A 468 -4.52 -21.95 10.63
C MET A 468 -4.69 -23.46 10.55
N PHE A 469 -4.15 -24.21 11.51
CA PHE A 469 -4.39 -25.67 11.55
C PHE A 469 -5.80 -25.98 12.06
N ALA A 470 -6.35 -27.12 11.61
CA ALA A 470 -7.69 -27.56 12.02
C ALA A 470 -7.80 -27.77 13.54
N SER A 471 -6.72 -28.22 14.20
CA SER A 471 -6.68 -28.38 15.65
C SER A 471 -6.89 -27.07 16.40
N GLU A 472 -6.54 -25.92 15.82
CA GLU A 472 -6.65 -24.61 16.49
C GLU A 472 -8.12 -24.17 16.72
N PHE A 473 -9.07 -24.82 16.03
CA PHE A 473 -10.51 -24.61 16.19
C PHE A 473 -11.08 -25.31 17.43
N SER A 474 -10.38 -26.29 18.00
CA SER A 474 -10.84 -27.07 19.15
C SER A 474 -9.83 -27.12 20.29
N GLU A 475 -8.53 -26.96 20.01
CA GLU A 475 -7.42 -27.20 20.93
C GLU A 475 -6.47 -26.01 21.01
N VAL A 476 -5.77 -25.88 22.12
CA VAL A 476 -4.67 -24.92 22.25
C VAL A 476 -3.52 -25.39 21.35
N PRO A 477 -2.89 -24.49 20.56
CA PRO A 477 -1.76 -24.85 19.71
C PRO A 477 -0.67 -25.61 20.48
N THR A 478 -0.24 -26.76 19.96
CA THR A 478 0.84 -27.59 20.53
C THR A 478 2.22 -27.25 19.97
N TYR A 479 2.27 -26.39 18.94
CA TYR A 479 3.50 -25.90 18.34
C TYR A 479 3.90 -24.54 18.92
N LYS A 480 5.18 -24.20 18.77
CA LYS A 480 5.73 -22.86 19.08
C LYS A 480 6.45 -22.32 17.86
N GLU A 481 6.28 -21.03 17.59
CA GLU A 481 7.02 -20.33 16.55
C GLU A 481 8.51 -20.33 16.90
N ALA A 482 9.36 -20.91 16.04
CA ALA A 482 10.81 -20.97 16.23
C ALA A 482 11.50 -19.63 15.87
N SER A 483 11.13 -18.55 16.55
CA SER A 483 11.67 -17.21 16.33
C SER A 483 12.15 -16.57 17.63
N TYR A 484 12.83 -15.42 17.50
CA TYR A 484 13.23 -14.60 18.65
C TYR A 484 12.05 -14.28 19.58
N ARG A 485 10.91 -13.89 18.98
CA ARG A 485 9.68 -13.56 19.70
C ARG A 485 9.00 -14.81 20.27
N GLY A 486 8.96 -15.89 19.50
CA GLY A 486 8.13 -17.07 19.78
C GLY A 486 8.78 -18.13 20.68
N ASN A 487 10.11 -18.24 20.72
CA ASN A 487 10.79 -19.35 21.38
C ASN A 487 11.95 -18.96 22.33
N TYR A 488 12.07 -17.68 22.68
CA TYR A 488 13.01 -17.24 23.72
C TYR A 488 12.25 -16.59 24.89
N PRO A 489 12.65 -16.81 26.16
CA PRO A 489 12.04 -16.14 27.30
C PRO A 489 12.18 -14.61 27.21
N ARG A 490 11.18 -13.85 27.69
CA ARG A 490 11.21 -12.37 27.67
C ARG A 490 12.47 -11.80 28.32
N GLU A 491 12.92 -12.40 29.42
CA GLU A 491 14.15 -11.97 30.11
C GLU A 491 15.39 -12.02 29.20
N ILE A 492 15.50 -13.06 28.35
CA ILE A 492 16.58 -13.20 27.37
C ILE A 492 16.41 -12.19 26.25
N GLN A 493 15.18 -11.97 25.79
CA GLN A 493 14.89 -10.96 24.78
C GLN A 493 15.28 -9.55 25.27
N ASP A 494 14.85 -9.16 26.46
CA ASP A 494 15.15 -7.86 27.06
C ASP A 494 16.63 -7.67 27.33
N LYS A 495 17.33 -8.74 27.75
CA LYS A 495 18.78 -8.71 27.96
C LYS A 495 19.52 -8.51 26.64
N SER A 496 19.13 -9.23 25.59
CA SER A 496 19.72 -9.09 24.25
C SER A 496 19.51 -7.68 23.68
N LEU A 497 18.30 -7.11 23.80
CA LEU A 497 18.01 -5.74 23.37
C LEU A 497 18.87 -4.70 24.11
N ARG A 498 19.05 -4.87 25.43
CA ARG A 498 19.93 -4.00 26.23
C ARG A 498 21.39 -4.07 25.79
N GLN A 499 21.87 -5.25 25.39
CA GLN A 499 23.24 -5.44 24.91
C GLN A 499 23.48 -4.87 23.51
N GLN A 500 22.46 -4.91 22.64
CA GLN A 500 22.55 -4.37 21.28
C GLN A 500 22.44 -2.84 21.25
N ASN A 501 21.71 -2.24 22.20
CA ASN A 501 21.51 -0.79 22.30
C ASN A 501 21.92 -0.24 23.68
N PRO A 502 23.21 -0.30 24.07
CA PRO A 502 23.67 0.05 25.41
C PRO A 502 23.40 1.52 25.78
N THR A 503 23.35 2.43 24.81
CA THR A 503 23.07 3.86 25.01
C THR A 503 21.60 4.16 25.34
N ILE A 504 20.63 3.38 24.85
CA ILE A 504 19.19 3.65 25.06
C ILE A 504 18.74 3.25 26.48
N TYR A 505 19.35 2.22 27.07
CA TYR A 505 18.93 1.66 28.36
C TYR A 505 19.81 2.08 29.56
N SER A 506 20.80 2.95 29.34
CA SER A 506 21.71 3.42 30.40
C SER A 506 21.11 4.50 31.33
N ASN A 507 19.96 5.10 30.98
CA ASN A 507 19.37 6.21 31.75
C ASN A 507 18.26 5.81 32.75
N ASN A 508 18.01 4.52 33.01
CA ASN A 508 16.97 4.08 33.95
C ASN A 508 17.37 2.85 34.77
N VAL A 509 18.42 2.95 35.58
CA VAL A 509 18.64 2.00 36.69
C VAL A 509 18.90 2.79 37.98
N PRO A 510 18.04 2.68 39.00
CA PRO A 510 18.37 3.16 40.34
C PRO A 510 19.57 2.37 40.86
N THR A 511 20.61 3.07 41.29
CA THR A 511 21.76 2.49 42.01
C THR A 511 21.29 1.62 43.17
N PRO A 512 21.63 0.33 43.24
CA PRO A 512 21.35 -0.48 44.42
C PRO A 512 22.31 -0.10 45.54
N THR A 513 21.74 0.18 46.71
CA THR A 513 22.48 0.33 47.97
C THR A 513 23.19 -0.98 48.36
N PRO A 514 24.40 -0.90 48.95
CA PRO A 514 25.17 -2.08 49.29
C PRO A 514 24.84 -2.55 50.70
N ASP A 515 24.21 -3.71 50.85
CA ASP A 515 24.35 -4.47 52.11
C ASP A 515 24.03 -5.95 51.89
N HIS A 516 25.07 -6.77 51.73
CA HIS A 516 25.16 -8.12 52.29
C HIS A 516 26.60 -8.65 52.11
N PRO A 517 27.19 -9.31 53.12
CA PRO A 517 28.58 -9.75 53.09
C PRO A 517 28.75 -10.93 52.12
N ARG A 518 29.67 -10.79 51.16
CA ARG A 518 30.04 -11.84 50.21
C ARG A 518 30.81 -12.96 50.94
N ARG A 519 30.41 -14.20 50.72
CA ARG A 519 31.26 -15.38 51.00
C ARG A 519 32.57 -15.28 50.20
N PRO A 520 33.72 -15.73 50.76
CA PRO A 520 34.97 -15.75 49.99
C PRO A 520 34.85 -16.77 48.85
N LEU A 521 35.17 -16.31 47.63
CA LEU A 521 35.40 -17.17 46.48
C LEU A 521 36.73 -17.93 46.67
N PRO A 522 36.83 -19.21 46.26
CA PRO A 522 38.10 -19.90 46.26
C PRO A 522 39.04 -19.29 45.21
N ALA A 523 40.35 -19.39 45.49
CA ALA A 523 41.43 -18.89 44.64
C ALA A 523 41.38 -19.47 43.22
N PRO A 524 41.87 -18.73 42.20
CA PRO A 524 41.84 -19.19 40.82
C PRO A 524 42.91 -20.26 40.62
N GLU A 525 42.49 -21.51 40.45
CA GLU A 525 43.28 -22.54 39.80
C GLU A 525 42.68 -22.86 38.44
N GLN A 526 43.57 -22.95 37.46
CA GLN A 526 43.42 -23.46 36.08
C GLN A 526 43.25 -22.42 34.97
N ASP A 527 44.15 -22.54 34.00
CA ASP A 527 44.25 -21.84 32.71
C ASP A 527 42.90 -21.68 32.00
N PRO A 528 42.71 -20.60 31.21
CA PRO A 528 41.53 -20.46 30.35
C PRO A 528 41.50 -21.60 29.32
N GLN A 529 40.55 -22.53 29.49
CA GLN A 529 40.15 -23.47 28.46
C GLN A 529 39.65 -22.68 27.23
N PRO A 530 40.15 -22.95 26.02
CA PRO A 530 39.66 -22.27 24.82
C PRO A 530 38.18 -22.61 24.61
N ILE A 531 37.34 -21.57 24.52
CA ILE A 531 35.95 -21.70 24.09
C ILE A 531 35.97 -22.27 22.67
N ILE A 532 35.58 -23.53 22.52
CA ILE A 532 35.36 -24.15 21.22
C ILE A 532 34.09 -23.54 20.62
N VAL A 533 34.27 -22.65 19.64
CA VAL A 533 33.20 -22.22 18.75
C VAL A 533 32.89 -23.39 17.83
N ILE A 534 31.75 -24.06 18.04
CA ILE A 534 31.26 -25.09 17.12
C ILE A 534 30.64 -24.36 15.92
N PRO A 535 31.19 -24.48 14.70
CA PRO A 535 30.56 -23.91 13.52
C PRO A 535 29.26 -24.67 13.23
N TRP A 536 28.17 -23.94 13.00
CA TRP A 536 26.81 -24.44 12.75
C TRP A 536 26.65 -25.25 11.46
N SER A 537 27.70 -25.39 10.65
CA SER A 537 27.68 -25.99 9.32
C SER A 537 27.39 -27.51 9.27
N PRO A 538 27.84 -28.36 10.23
CA PRO A 538 27.56 -29.79 10.17
C PRO A 538 26.09 -30.13 10.47
N LEU A 539 25.44 -29.38 11.36
CA LEU A 539 24.05 -29.61 11.75
C LEU A 539 23.08 -29.27 10.60
N ALA A 540 23.39 -28.22 9.84
CA ALA A 540 22.62 -27.80 8.67
C ALA A 540 22.73 -28.82 7.50
N MET A 541 23.91 -29.42 7.32
CA MET A 541 24.14 -30.43 6.27
C MET A 541 23.43 -31.76 6.58
N TRP A 542 23.31 -32.14 7.85
CA TRP A 542 22.57 -33.32 8.28
C TRP A 542 21.05 -33.18 8.06
N TYR A 543 20.51 -31.96 8.27
CA TYR A 543 19.09 -31.65 8.03
C TYR A 543 18.69 -31.71 6.55
N LEU A 544 19.66 -31.60 5.64
CA LEU A 544 19.46 -31.62 4.18
C LEU A 544 19.70 -33.00 3.55
N GLY A 545 19.90 -34.06 4.36
CA GLY A 545 20.06 -35.43 3.86
C GLY A 545 21.38 -35.68 3.12
N VAL A 546 22.39 -34.84 3.34
CA VAL A 546 23.73 -35.01 2.75
C VAL A 546 24.55 -35.95 3.63
N PRO A 547 25.10 -37.07 3.11
CA PRO A 547 26.01 -37.90 3.89
C PRO A 547 27.27 -37.10 4.20
N SER A 548 27.61 -36.95 5.48
CA SER A 548 28.89 -36.40 5.91
C SER A 548 29.73 -37.51 6.53
N GLU A 549 30.85 -37.85 5.90
CA GLU A 549 31.93 -38.55 6.58
C GLU A 549 32.91 -37.51 7.15
N LEU A 550 33.20 -37.62 8.44
CA LEU A 550 34.28 -36.87 9.09
C LEU A 550 35.56 -37.72 8.95
N GLY A 551 36.48 -37.34 8.05
CA GLY A 551 37.67 -38.14 7.76
C GLY A 551 38.88 -37.37 7.22
N TYR A 552 39.99 -37.53 7.93
CA TYR A 552 41.39 -37.08 7.76
C TYR A 552 41.93 -36.78 6.34
N ARG A 553 42.69 -35.67 6.20
CA ARG A 553 43.53 -35.33 5.02
C ARG A 553 44.58 -36.42 4.78
N ARG A 554 44.66 -36.99 3.58
CA ARG A 554 45.85 -37.73 3.10
C ARG A 554 46.80 -36.82 2.28
N PRO A 555 48.11 -37.11 2.23
CA PRO A 555 49.13 -36.25 1.61
C PRO A 555 49.21 -36.31 0.08
N ASP A 556 48.37 -37.11 -0.58
CA ASP A 556 48.42 -37.43 -2.01
C ASP A 556 47.34 -36.74 -2.86
N PHE A 557 46.59 -35.79 -2.30
CA PHE A 557 45.68 -34.93 -3.06
C PHE A 557 46.39 -33.66 -3.58
N ASN A 558 46.66 -33.61 -4.89
CA ASN A 558 47.00 -32.35 -5.56
C ASN A 558 45.72 -31.67 -6.04
N ALA A 559 45.46 -30.44 -5.56
CA ALA A 559 44.48 -29.56 -6.16
C ALA A 559 44.94 -29.23 -7.59
N ALA A 560 44.31 -29.84 -8.59
CA ALA A 560 44.55 -29.50 -9.98
C ALA A 560 43.41 -28.61 -10.47
N CYS A 561 43.71 -27.34 -10.76
CA CYS A 561 42.83 -26.53 -11.59
C CYS A 561 42.91 -27.10 -13.01
N PRO A 562 41.83 -27.63 -13.59
CA PRO A 562 41.93 -28.20 -14.92
C PRO A 562 42.15 -27.07 -15.92
N HIS A 563 43.30 -27.06 -16.62
CA HIS A 563 43.50 -26.21 -17.79
C HIS A 563 42.54 -26.70 -18.89
N ARG A 564 41.40 -26.03 -19.05
CA ARG A 564 40.43 -26.34 -20.10
C ARG A 564 40.41 -25.21 -21.12
N ASN A 565 41.15 -25.40 -22.22
CA ASN A 565 40.89 -24.64 -23.44
C ASN A 565 39.63 -25.21 -24.12
N PRO A 566 38.69 -24.37 -24.57
CA PRO A 566 37.59 -24.83 -25.40
C PRO A 566 38.11 -25.55 -26.65
N HIS A 567 37.32 -26.47 -27.21
CA HIS A 567 37.70 -27.20 -28.42
C HIS A 567 37.98 -26.22 -29.57
N PRO A 568 39.05 -26.40 -30.38
CA PRO A 568 39.47 -25.42 -31.40
C PRO A 568 38.37 -25.03 -32.40
N ALA A 569 37.44 -25.93 -32.68
CA ALA A 569 36.30 -25.68 -33.55
C ALA A 569 35.31 -24.62 -33.00
N ILE A 570 35.17 -24.52 -31.67
CA ILE A 570 34.31 -23.52 -31.01
C ILE A 570 34.98 -22.14 -31.06
N ILE A 571 36.29 -22.10 -30.90
CA ILE A 571 37.12 -20.89 -30.93
C ILE A 571 37.15 -20.28 -32.34
N ALA A 572 37.20 -21.12 -33.38
CA ALA A 572 37.28 -20.69 -34.78
C ALA A 572 36.00 -20.03 -35.33
N CYS A 573 34.84 -20.28 -34.70
CA CYS A 573 33.55 -19.71 -35.10
C CYS A 573 33.23 -18.38 -34.40
N HIS A 574 34.06 -17.93 -33.46
CA HIS A 574 33.85 -16.67 -32.74
C HIS A 574 34.52 -15.51 -33.49
N SER A 575 33.82 -14.38 -33.60
CA SER A 575 34.32 -13.18 -34.32
C SER A 575 35.57 -12.57 -33.66
N ASN A 576 35.75 -12.77 -32.36
CA ASN A 576 36.95 -12.37 -31.62
C ASN A 576 37.36 -13.44 -30.59
N PRO A 577 38.15 -14.46 -30.97
CA PRO A 577 38.40 -15.62 -30.13
C PRO A 577 39.29 -15.34 -28.90
N ARG A 578 40.14 -14.31 -28.98
CA ARG A 578 41.01 -13.89 -27.86
C ARG A 578 40.22 -13.25 -26.73
N GLU A 579 39.20 -12.46 -27.06
CA GLU A 579 38.33 -11.79 -26.08
C GLU A 579 37.45 -12.81 -25.34
N MET A 580 36.86 -13.75 -26.06
CA MET A 580 36.11 -14.88 -25.48
C MET A 580 36.97 -15.68 -24.47
N LEU A 581 38.22 -15.99 -24.82
CA LEU A 581 39.16 -16.65 -23.91
C LEU A 581 39.49 -15.81 -22.67
N ALA A 582 39.62 -14.49 -22.82
CA ALA A 582 39.88 -13.57 -21.72
C ALA A 582 38.68 -13.48 -20.76
N GLU A 583 37.45 -13.43 -21.26
CA GLU A 583 36.23 -13.39 -20.45
C GLU A 583 35.98 -14.70 -19.70
N ILE A 584 36.18 -15.83 -20.38
CA ILE A 584 36.10 -17.16 -19.76
C ILE A 584 37.08 -17.25 -18.58
N ASN A 585 38.34 -16.85 -18.79
CA ASN A 585 39.35 -16.86 -17.72
C ASN A 585 39.06 -15.82 -16.62
N ALA A 586 38.48 -14.66 -16.96
CA ALA A 586 38.08 -13.65 -15.98
C ALA A 586 36.93 -14.12 -15.08
N GLY A 587 35.99 -14.91 -15.62
CA GLY A 587 34.96 -15.60 -14.84
C GLY A 587 35.57 -16.56 -13.83
N TYR A 588 36.56 -17.35 -14.22
CA TYR A 588 37.19 -18.35 -13.34
C TYR A 588 38.03 -17.76 -12.21
N HIS A 589 38.74 -16.65 -12.44
CA HIS A 589 39.45 -15.96 -11.36
C HIS A 589 38.54 -15.43 -10.25
N ARG A 590 37.23 -15.28 -10.51
CA ARG A 590 36.22 -14.90 -9.49
C ARG A 590 35.69 -16.10 -8.69
N VAL A 591 35.86 -17.33 -9.17
CA VAL A 591 35.26 -18.57 -8.61
C VAL A 591 36.22 -19.30 -7.65
N ASP A 592 37.48 -18.87 -7.59
CA ASP A 592 38.60 -19.49 -6.84
C ASP A 592 38.48 -19.42 -5.29
N ARG A 593 37.30 -19.12 -4.74
CA ARG A 593 37.07 -19.08 -3.29
C ARG A 593 35.94 -19.96 -2.77
N SER A 594 35.20 -20.68 -3.62
CA SER A 594 34.00 -21.39 -3.15
C SER A 594 33.66 -22.71 -3.83
N CYS A 595 34.49 -23.23 -4.72
CA CYS A 595 34.23 -24.51 -5.38
C CYS A 595 35.27 -25.57 -5.00
N ALA A 596 34.80 -26.68 -4.41
CA ALA A 596 35.56 -27.92 -4.33
C ALA A 596 34.98 -28.91 -5.36
N VAL A 597 35.84 -29.49 -6.20
CA VAL A 597 35.46 -30.53 -7.16
C VAL A 597 35.86 -31.88 -6.59
N PHE A 598 34.94 -32.83 -6.55
CA PHE A 598 35.21 -34.21 -6.15
C PHE A 598 35.04 -35.14 -7.35
N GLY A 599 36.01 -36.03 -7.58
CA GLY A 599 35.88 -37.13 -8.52
C GLY A 599 35.16 -38.31 -7.86
N PHE A 600 34.25 -38.94 -8.59
CA PHE A 600 33.66 -40.22 -8.16
C PHE A 600 34.70 -41.33 -8.39
N LEU A 601 35.12 -42.02 -7.34
CA LEU A 601 35.90 -43.25 -7.45
C LEU A 601 34.96 -44.43 -7.20
N GLY A 602 34.50 -45.03 -8.29
CA GLY A 602 33.84 -46.33 -8.30
C GLY A 602 33.97 -46.93 -9.70
N ASP A 603 34.43 -48.17 -9.77
CA ASP A 603 34.82 -48.90 -10.99
C ASP A 603 33.65 -49.26 -11.94
N ASP A 604 32.64 -48.39 -12.07
CA ASP A 604 31.55 -48.53 -13.05
C ASP A 604 31.95 -47.84 -14.37
N PRO A 605 32.23 -48.58 -15.46
CA PRO A 605 32.69 -48.01 -16.72
C PRO A 605 31.65 -47.11 -17.40
N ASN A 606 30.37 -47.19 -17.01
CA ASN A 606 29.29 -46.41 -17.62
C ASN A 606 29.10 -45.03 -16.99
N LYS A 607 29.89 -44.66 -15.98
CA LYS A 607 29.77 -43.38 -15.25
C LYS A 607 31.00 -42.48 -15.32
N LYS A 608 31.95 -42.79 -16.21
CA LYS A 608 33.22 -42.04 -16.35
C LYS A 608 33.07 -40.57 -16.72
N ASP A 609 31.92 -40.16 -17.25
CA ASP A 609 31.68 -38.78 -17.71
C ASP A 609 30.79 -37.94 -16.78
N MET A 610 30.42 -38.45 -15.60
CA MET A 610 29.63 -37.68 -14.64
C MET A 610 30.54 -36.87 -13.69
N GLN A 611 30.54 -35.56 -13.85
CA GLN A 611 31.14 -34.59 -12.91
C GLN A 611 30.02 -33.94 -12.09
N LEU A 612 30.09 -34.04 -10.76
CA LEU A 612 29.17 -33.36 -9.85
C LEU A 612 29.72 -31.97 -9.53
N TYR A 613 28.95 -30.93 -9.85
CA TYR A 613 29.27 -29.54 -9.52
C TYR A 613 28.35 -29.06 -8.41
N LEU A 614 28.94 -28.68 -7.27
CA LEU A 614 28.23 -28.02 -6.17
C LEU A 614 28.48 -26.52 -6.26
N PHE A 615 27.44 -25.77 -6.62
CA PHE A 615 27.45 -24.32 -6.57
C PHE A 615 26.79 -23.87 -5.26
N PRO A 616 27.48 -23.12 -4.38
CA PRO A 616 26.80 -22.40 -3.33
C PRO A 616 25.88 -21.36 -3.98
N ASN A 617 24.63 -21.33 -3.50
CA ASN A 617 23.51 -20.65 -4.11
C ASN A 617 23.70 -19.12 -4.15
N SER A 618 24.27 -18.62 -5.24
CA SER A 618 24.19 -17.22 -5.65
C SER A 618 24.26 -17.20 -7.18
N PHE A 619 23.19 -16.69 -7.81
CA PHE A 619 22.90 -16.63 -9.25
C PHE A 619 22.18 -17.85 -9.86
N ALA A 620 20.94 -18.08 -9.41
CA ALA A 620 19.89 -18.62 -10.28
C ALA A 620 19.18 -17.46 -11.00
N HIS A 621 19.89 -16.84 -11.95
CA HIS A 621 19.28 -16.12 -13.05
C HIS A 621 20.17 -16.33 -14.27
N VAL A 622 19.52 -16.62 -15.40
CA VAL A 622 20.09 -17.05 -16.70
C VAL A 622 20.19 -18.57 -16.81
N PHE A 623 19.06 -19.22 -17.13
CA PHE A 623 18.87 -19.94 -18.40
C PHE A 623 17.38 -20.00 -18.73
#